data_AF-A0A183SMG3-F1
#
_entry.id   AF-A0A183SMG3-F1
#
_cell.length_a   1.000
_cell.length_b   1.000
_cell.length_c   1.000
_cell.angle_alpha   90.00
_cell.angle_beta   90.00
_cell.angle_gamma   90.00
#
_symmetry.space_group_name_H-M   'P 1'
#
loop_
_entity.id
_entity.type
_entity.pdbx_description
1 polymer ?
#
loop_
_entity_poly.entity_id
_entity_poly.type
_entity_poly.pdbx_seq_one_letter_code
_entity_poly.pdbx_strand_id
1 'polypeptide(L)'
;MLTRNMRIDDEVAQRISKASQAFGRLQASVWNRHGIHLNAKLTLYKVVVLTTLLYGAETWTLHSNQVKKLNHFHLSCLRKVLKMRWQDRNPDTESWSGLESSASTPC
;
A
#
# COMPACT_ATOMS: atom_id res chain seq x y z
N MET A 1 0.81 27.45 -25.36
CA MET A 1 0.60 25.98 -25.43
C MET A 1 1.16 25.21 -24.22
N LEU A 2 2.04 25.77 -23.38
CA LEU A 2 2.64 25.05 -22.23
C LEU A 2 1.68 24.79 -21.04
N THR A 3 0.65 25.63 -20.85
CA THR A 3 -0.19 25.64 -19.65
C THR A 3 -1.08 24.39 -19.50
N ARG A 4 -1.46 23.75 -20.62
CA ARG A 4 -2.30 22.54 -20.56
C ARG A 4 -1.55 21.35 -19.98
N ASN A 5 -0.29 21.16 -20.36
CA ASN A 5 0.49 19.99 -19.91
C ASN A 5 0.81 20.06 -18.40
N MET A 6 1.05 21.25 -17.84
CA MET A 6 1.24 21.41 -16.40
C MET A 6 -0.03 21.05 -15.62
N ARG A 7 -1.20 21.50 -16.10
CA ARG A 7 -2.48 21.21 -15.43
C ARG A 7 -2.82 19.73 -15.43
N ILE A 8 -2.48 19.04 -16.52
CA ILE A 8 -2.60 17.58 -16.68
C ILE A 8 -1.70 16.87 -15.65
N ASP A 9 -0.43 17.28 -15.56
CA ASP A 9 0.53 16.71 -14.63
C ASP A 9 0.10 16.87 -13.16
N ASP A 10 -0.45 18.04 -12.79
CA ASP A 10 -0.94 18.34 -11.45
C ASP A 10 -2.19 17.53 -11.08
N GLU A 11 -3.12 17.36 -12.01
CA GLU A 11 -4.29 16.51 -11.80
C GLU A 11 -3.91 15.05 -11.58
N VAL A 12 -2.94 14.51 -12.33
CA VAL A 12 -2.45 13.15 -12.09
C VAL A 12 -1.77 13.03 -10.74
N ALA A 13 -0.96 14.02 -10.34
CA ALA A 13 -0.34 14.06 -9.02
C ALA A 13 -1.40 14.09 -7.89
N GLN A 14 -2.46 14.89 -8.04
CA GLN A 14 -3.57 14.91 -7.09
C GLN A 14 -4.30 13.56 -7.02
N ARG A 15 -4.50 12.87 -8.14
CA ARG A 15 -5.14 11.54 -8.16
C ARG A 15 -4.27 10.48 -7.52
N ILE A 16 -2.96 10.49 -7.77
CA ILE A 16 -2.00 9.63 -7.07
C ILE A 16 -2.07 9.88 -5.57
N SER A 17 -2.15 11.14 -5.14
CA SER A 17 -2.32 11.49 -3.73
C SER A 17 -3.62 10.93 -3.14
N LYS A 18 -4.76 11.06 -3.85
CA LYS A 18 -6.04 10.48 -3.43
C LYS A 18 -5.99 8.94 -3.33
N ALA A 19 -5.43 8.28 -4.34
CA ALA A 19 -5.25 6.84 -4.35
C ALA A 19 -4.34 6.36 -3.21
N SER A 20 -3.25 7.10 -2.96
CA SER A 20 -2.33 6.84 -1.83
C SER A 20 -3.03 6.98 -0.48
N GLN A 21 -3.86 8.01 -0.30
CA GLN A 21 -4.65 8.20 0.92
C GLN A 21 -5.67 7.09 1.11
N ALA A 22 -6.41 6.70 0.07
CA ALA A 22 -7.34 5.56 0.14
C ALA A 22 -6.61 4.26 0.49
N PHE A 23 -5.46 4.02 -0.15
CA PHE A 23 -4.60 2.87 0.13
C PHE A 23 -4.11 2.87 1.59
N GLY A 24 -3.69 4.02 2.12
CA GLY A 24 -3.25 4.17 3.51
C GLY A 24 -4.38 3.95 4.52
N ARG A 25 -5.60 4.44 4.24
CA ARG A 25 -6.78 4.19 5.09
C ARG A 25 -7.12 2.70 5.19
N LEU A 26 -6.96 1.97 4.09
CA LEU A 26 -7.18 0.52 4.04
C LEU A 26 -6.01 -0.29 4.64
N GLN A 27 -4.92 0.37 5.06
CA GLN A 27 -3.76 -0.32 5.62
C GLN A 27 -4.04 -1.02 6.94
N ALA A 28 -4.69 -0.34 7.87
CA ALA A 28 -5.02 -0.94 9.16
C ALA A 28 -6.06 -2.07 9.03
N SER A 29 -7.02 -1.95 8.10
CA SER A 29 -8.18 -2.85 8.02
C SER A 29 -8.04 -4.00 7.03
N VAL A 30 -7.35 -3.79 5.90
CA VAL A 30 -7.18 -4.78 4.83
C VAL A 30 -5.74 -5.28 4.80
N TRP A 31 -4.76 -4.38 4.87
CA TRP A 31 -3.39 -4.77 4.63
C TRP A 31 -2.70 -5.42 5.85
N ASN A 32 -2.94 -4.92 7.08
CA ASN A 32 -2.42 -5.48 8.34
C ASN A 32 -3.18 -6.72 8.83
N ARG A 33 -4.30 -7.09 8.19
CA ARG A 33 -5.02 -8.31 8.58
C ARG A 33 -4.34 -9.54 7.98
N HIS A 34 -3.93 -10.44 8.87
CA HIS A 34 -3.29 -11.72 8.55
C HIS A 34 -4.25 -12.73 7.88
N GLY A 35 -5.56 -12.61 8.10
CA GLY A 35 -6.57 -13.53 7.56
C GLY A 35 -7.00 -13.25 6.10
N ILE A 36 -6.51 -12.18 5.47
CA ILE A 36 -6.92 -11.81 4.11
C ILE A 36 -5.90 -12.35 3.10
N HIS A 37 -6.37 -13.21 2.20
CA HIS A 37 -5.55 -13.75 1.11
C HIS A 37 -4.92 -12.65 0.26
N LEU A 38 -3.64 -12.83 -0.12
CA LEU A 38 -2.92 -11.91 -1.00
C LEU A 38 -3.67 -11.65 -2.31
N ASN A 39 -4.36 -12.65 -2.84
CA ASN A 39 -5.15 -12.50 -4.07
C ASN A 39 -6.28 -11.48 -3.89
N ALA A 40 -7.01 -11.51 -2.77
CA ALA A 40 -8.03 -10.52 -2.45
C ALA A 40 -7.42 -9.12 -2.25
N LYS A 41 -6.24 -9.05 -1.61
CA LYS A 41 -5.49 -7.79 -1.47
C LYS A 41 -5.11 -7.20 -2.84
N LEU A 42 -4.66 -8.03 -3.78
CA LEU A 42 -4.31 -7.61 -5.14
C LEU A 42 -5.54 -7.24 -5.97
N THR A 43 -6.66 -7.94 -5.81
CA THR A 43 -7.93 -7.59 -6.47
C THR A 43 -8.44 -6.24 -5.98
N LEU A 44 -8.42 -5.98 -4.67
CA LEU A 44 -8.79 -4.67 -4.12
C LEU A 44 -7.85 -3.57 -4.58
N TYR A 45 -6.55 -3.84 -4.63
CA TYR A 45 -5.60 -2.90 -5.20
C TYR A 45 -5.92 -2.59 -6.66
N LYS A 46 -6.16 -3.60 -7.51
CA LYS A 46 -6.60 -3.39 -8.89
C LYS A 46 -7.90 -2.60 -8.93
N VAL A 47 -8.93 -2.98 -8.19
CA VAL A 47 -10.21 -2.26 -8.23
C VAL A 47 -10.03 -0.81 -7.79
N VAL A 48 -9.44 -0.54 -6.63
CA VAL A 48 -9.35 0.83 -6.10
C VAL A 48 -8.33 1.68 -6.87
N VAL A 49 -7.12 1.18 -7.09
CA VAL A 49 -6.06 1.97 -7.74
C VAL A 49 -6.32 2.12 -9.23
N LEU A 50 -6.74 1.04 -9.90
CA LEU A 50 -6.98 1.08 -11.35
C LEU A 50 -8.23 1.90 -11.67
N THR A 51 -9.31 1.85 -10.87
CA THR A 51 -10.46 2.77 -11.08
C THR A 51 -10.10 4.23 -10.82
N THR A 52 -9.38 4.54 -9.73
CA THR A 52 -8.97 5.93 -9.42
C THR A 52 -8.06 6.51 -10.51
N LEU A 53 -7.29 5.65 -11.18
CA LEU A 53 -6.39 6.03 -12.26
C LEU A 53 -7.11 6.09 -13.62
N LEU A 54 -7.96 5.10 -13.94
CA LEU A 54 -8.66 5.02 -15.23
C LEU A 54 -9.76 6.07 -15.38
N TYR A 55 -10.41 6.50 -14.29
CA TYR A 55 -11.57 7.40 -14.30
C TYR A 55 -11.34 8.77 -14.99
N GLY A 56 -10.13 9.06 -15.48
CA GLY A 56 -9.96 10.05 -16.53
C GLY A 56 -8.75 9.81 -17.43
N ALA A 57 -8.18 8.61 -17.44
CA ALA A 57 -7.21 8.22 -18.46
C ALA A 57 -7.90 7.96 -19.81
N GLU A 58 -9.21 7.63 -19.80
CA GLU A 58 -10.01 7.42 -21.02
C GLU A 58 -10.08 8.66 -21.92
N THR A 59 -10.00 9.85 -21.32
CA THR A 59 -10.09 11.14 -22.04
C THR A 59 -8.73 11.79 -22.29
N TRP A 60 -7.63 11.20 -21.80
CA TRP A 60 -6.32 11.86 -21.76
C TRP A 60 -5.31 11.04 -22.54
N THR A 61 -4.58 11.66 -23.47
CA THR A 61 -3.44 11.03 -24.14
C THR A 61 -2.36 10.75 -23.08
N LEU A 62 -2.27 9.49 -22.64
CA LEU A 62 -1.29 9.02 -21.66
C LEU A 62 0.13 9.31 -22.16
N HIS A 63 0.66 10.46 -21.76
CA HIS A 63 2.01 10.85 -22.11
C HIS A 63 3.01 9.97 -21.35
N SER A 64 4.16 9.66 -21.96
CA SER A 64 5.17 8.75 -21.43
C SER A 64 5.63 9.12 -20.01
N ASN A 65 5.61 10.41 -19.66
CA ASN A 65 5.97 10.91 -18.33
C ASN A 65 4.94 10.50 -17.24
N GLN A 66 3.66 10.43 -17.60
CA GLN A 66 2.58 10.02 -16.70
C GLN A 66 2.65 8.52 -16.40
N VAL A 67 2.93 7.71 -17.42
CA VAL A 67 3.13 6.26 -17.26
C VAL A 67 4.29 5.97 -16.31
N LYS A 68 5.38 6.75 -16.35
CA LYS A 68 6.50 6.62 -15.41
C LYS A 68 6.10 6.93 -13.97
N LYS A 69 5.36 8.02 -13.73
CA LYS A 69 4.85 8.39 -12.39
C LYS A 69 3.92 7.31 -11.84
N LEU A 70 3.06 6.76 -12.71
CA LEU A 70 2.15 5.65 -12.37
C LEU A 70 2.91 4.38 -12.02
N ASN A 71 3.85 3.96 -12.85
CA ASN A 71 4.67 2.77 -12.58
C ASN A 71 5.43 2.90 -11.27
N HIS A 72 5.99 4.08 -10.98
CA HIS A 72 6.66 4.33 -9.69
C HIS A 72 5.70 4.16 -8.51
N PHE A 73 4.48 4.71 -8.61
CA PHE A 73 3.45 4.55 -7.58
C PHE A 73 3.04 3.08 -7.42
N HIS A 74 2.80 2.38 -8.53
CA HIS A 74 2.42 0.97 -8.53
C HIS A 74 3.46 0.09 -7.83
N LEU A 75 4.74 0.27 -8.18
CA LEU A 75 5.85 -0.45 -7.55
C LEU A 75 5.96 -0.13 -6.05
N SER A 76 5.73 1.12 -5.67
CA SER A 76 5.75 1.54 -4.26
C SER A 76 4.62 0.89 -3.44
N CYS A 77 3.40 0.82 -3.99
CA CYS A 77 2.28 0.13 -3.36
C CYS A 77 2.52 -1.38 -3.24
N LEU A 78 2.97 -2.03 -4.32
CA LEU A 78 3.28 -3.46 -4.32
C LEU A 78 4.37 -3.80 -3.28
N ARG A 79 5.43 -3.00 -3.19
CA ARG A 79 6.45 -3.18 -2.16
C ARG A 79 5.88 -3.09 -0.74
N LYS A 80 4.95 -2.17 -0.47
CA LYS A 80 4.30 -2.08 0.86
C LYS A 80 3.45 -3.31 1.17
N VAL A 81 2.65 -3.78 0.21
CA VAL A 81 1.84 -5.00 0.37
C VAL A 81 2.73 -6.23 0.60
N LEU A 82 3.81 -6.37 -0.17
CA LEU A 82 4.74 -7.49 -0.06
C LEU A 82 5.60 -7.42 1.22
N LYS A 83 6.02 -6.22 1.66
CA LYS A 83 6.75 -6.05 2.93
C LYS A 83 5.92 -6.46 4.14
N MET A 84 4.61 -6.14 4.17
CA MET A 84 3.77 -6.58 5.29
C MET A 84 3.67 -8.10 5.36
N ARG A 85 3.65 -8.80 4.22
CA ARG A 85 3.68 -10.28 4.23
C ARG A 85 4.96 -10.84 4.88
N TRP A 86 6.09 -10.13 4.80
CA TRP A 86 7.30 -10.54 5.52
C TRP A 86 7.13 -10.40 7.03
N GLN A 87 6.53 -9.30 7.50
CA GLN A 87 6.22 -9.09 8.93
C GLN A 87 5.17 -10.10 9.43
N ASP A 88 4.15 -10.38 8.62
CA ASP A 88 3.12 -11.39 8.90
C ASP A 88 3.70 -12.82 9.06
N ARG A 89 4.88 -13.07 8.49
CA ARG A 89 5.57 -14.37 8.58
C ARG A 89 6.45 -14.50 9.84
N ASN A 90 6.55 -13.46 10.68
CA ASN A 90 7.26 -13.52 11.96
C ASN A 90 6.27 -13.49 13.14
N PRO A 91 5.51 -14.58 13.41
CA PRO A 91 4.61 -14.63 14.56
C PRO A 91 5.31 -14.83 15.92
N ASP A 92 6.62 -15.05 16.00
CA ASP A 92 7.22 -15.51 17.27
C ASP A 92 8.57 -14.87 17.59
N THR A 93 8.56 -13.87 18.47
CA THR A 93 9.64 -13.59 19.45
C THR A 93 9.14 -12.58 20.50
N GLU A 94 8.22 -12.96 21.39
CA GLU A 94 7.87 -12.12 22.57
C GLU A 94 7.49 -12.91 23.84
N SER A 95 7.49 -14.25 23.88
CA SER A 95 7.01 -14.98 25.08
C SER A 95 8.08 -15.34 26.14
N TRP A 96 9.26 -14.70 26.20
CA TRP A 96 10.33 -15.08 27.14
C TRP A 96 10.49 -14.18 28.39
N SER A 97 9.46 -13.47 28.83
CA SER A 97 9.50 -12.68 30.08
C SER A 97 8.56 -13.23 31.17
N GLY A 98 8.52 -14.56 31.33
CA GLY A 98 7.63 -15.21 32.32
C GLY A 98 8.22 -16.39 33.12
N LEU A 99 9.51 -16.72 32.99
CA LEU A 99 10.09 -17.92 33.63
C LEU A 99 11.36 -17.67 34.47
N GLU A 100 11.48 -16.47 35.06
CA GLU A 100 12.45 -16.23 36.13
C GLU A 100 11.71 -15.88 37.43
N SER A 101 10.98 -16.85 37.97
CA SER A 101 10.34 -16.80 39.29
C SER A 101 10.24 -18.22 39.84
N SER A 102 11.37 -18.88 40.05
CA SER A 102 11.47 -20.14 40.78
C SER A 102 12.92 -20.42 41.21
N ALA A 103 13.54 -19.53 41.99
CA ALA A 103 14.71 -19.91 42.79
C ALA A 103 14.82 -19.01 44.03
N SER A 104 14.86 -19.69 45.19
CA SER A 104 15.36 -19.22 46.49
C SER A 104 14.39 -18.47 47.42
N THR A 105 13.53 -19.24 48.08
CA THR A 105 13.26 -19.09 49.53
C THR A 105 14.38 -19.74 50.34
N PRO A 106 14.99 -19.05 51.34
CA PRO A 106 15.72 -19.73 52.41
C PRO A 106 14.86 -19.79 53.70
N CYS A 107 14.75 -21.00 54.25
CA CYS A 107 14.73 -21.21 55.71
C CYS A 107 16.17 -21.28 56.21
#